data_AF-A0AA43TPJ6-F1
#
_entry.id   AF-A0AA43TPJ6-F1
#
_cell.length_a   1.000
_cell.length_b   1.000
_cell.length_c   1.000
_cell.angle_alpha   90.00
_cell.angle_beta   90.00
_cell.angle_gamma   90.00
#
_symmetry.space_group_name_H-M   'P 1'
#
loop_
_entity.id
_entity.type
_entity.pdbx_description
1 polymer ?
#
loop_
_entity_poly.entity_id
_entity_poly.type
_entity_poly.pdbx_seq_one_letter_code
_entity_poly.pdbx_strand_id
1 'polypeptide(L)'
;MKAARELNGWTQLKAARLIGYVNSSKLNRIELASDTNSFPIWLPPKAAEVYQVSCDFLLGLTDAWECNHTAALQSQIAQAIQQSQLGQDNAIRQLYNLVSCIESAVSINLQKNTEFKDLVVRFRCINPGFDTELKLGAKLLRMADEASREAVKVSRQLAEYRDSIKPQF
;
A
#
# COMPACT_ATOMS: atom_id res chain seq x y z
N MET A 1 6.08 31.89 -1.15
CA MET A 1 6.86 32.75 -0.22
C MET A 1 6.51 32.60 1.26
N LYS A 2 5.24 32.76 1.69
CA LYS A 2 4.86 32.63 3.12
C LYS A 2 5.35 31.32 3.77
N ALA A 3 5.15 30.19 3.08
CA ALA A 3 5.62 28.88 3.52
C ALA A 3 7.13 28.84 3.78
N ALA A 4 7.96 29.43 2.91
CA ALA A 4 9.42 29.50 3.10
C ALA A 4 9.83 30.28 4.36
N ARG A 5 9.14 31.39 4.65
CA ARG A 5 9.36 32.17 5.87
C ARG A 5 9.01 31.35 7.11
N GLU A 6 7.90 30.62 7.06
CA GLU A 6 7.39 29.79 8.16
C GLU A 6 8.29 28.57 8.43
N LEU A 7 8.84 27.94 7.38
CA LEU A 7 9.86 26.88 7.50
C LEU A 7 11.09 27.35 8.31
N ASN A 8 11.46 28.62 8.18
CA ASN A 8 12.56 29.22 8.94
C ASN A 8 12.16 29.75 10.32
N GLY A 9 10.88 29.65 10.72
CA GLY A 9 10.38 30.14 12.00
C GLY A 9 10.44 31.67 12.15
N TRP A 10 10.41 32.42 11.04
CA TRP A 10 10.59 33.87 11.09
C TRP A 10 9.28 34.65 11.10
N THR A 11 9.24 35.69 11.93
CA THR A 11 8.16 36.68 11.88
C THR A 11 8.27 37.50 10.60
N GLN A 12 7.12 37.99 10.11
CA GLN A 12 7.06 38.78 8.89
C GLN A 12 7.90 40.07 8.97
N LEU A 13 7.97 40.71 10.14
CA LEU A 13 8.82 41.87 10.37
C LEU A 13 10.31 41.54 10.26
N LYS A 14 10.74 40.41 10.86
CA LYS A 14 12.12 39.94 10.79
C LYS A 14 12.52 39.63 9.34
N ALA A 15 11.66 38.91 8.62
CA ALA A 15 11.88 38.58 7.23
C ALA A 15 11.95 39.81 6.32
N ALA A 16 11.04 40.78 6.51
CA ALA A 16 11.04 42.03 5.74
C ALA A 16 12.35 42.80 5.89
N ARG A 17 12.89 42.89 7.12
CA ARG A 17 14.19 43.53 7.37
C ARG A 17 15.35 42.80 6.69
N LEU A 18 15.37 41.46 6.74
CA LEU A 18 16.42 40.65 6.10
C LEU A 18 16.40 40.74 4.57
N ILE A 19 15.21 40.90 3.98
CA ILE A 19 15.03 41.11 2.53
C ILE A 19 15.42 42.54 2.11
N GLY A 20 15.42 43.50 3.04
CA GLY A 20 15.76 44.90 2.77
C GLY A 20 14.57 45.85 2.68
N TYR A 21 13.38 45.43 3.14
CA TYR A 21 12.23 46.33 3.27
C TYR A 21 12.25 47.11 4.59
N VAL A 22 11.78 48.36 4.53
CA VAL A 22 11.66 49.25 5.69
C VAL A 22 10.61 48.75 6.69
N ASN A 23 9.51 48.15 6.20
CA ASN A 23 8.42 47.61 7.02
C ASN A 23 7.88 46.30 6.43
N SER A 24 7.04 45.59 7.21
CA SER A 24 6.44 44.31 6.79
C SER A 24 5.27 44.48 5.80
N SER A 25 4.73 45.68 5.62
CA SER A 25 3.51 45.91 4.83
C SER A 25 3.66 45.51 3.36
N LYS A 26 4.85 45.72 2.76
CA LYS A 26 5.11 45.32 1.38
C LYS A 26 5.27 43.80 1.25
N LEU A 27 6.05 43.19 2.13
CA LEU A 27 6.19 41.74 2.18
C LEU A 27 4.85 41.03 2.45
N ASN A 28 4.00 41.59 3.30
CA ASN A 28 2.68 41.03 3.59
C ASN A 28 1.78 40.97 2.35
N ARG A 29 1.75 42.05 1.56
CA ARG A 29 0.95 42.08 0.34
C ARG A 29 1.46 41.09 -0.71
N ILE A 30 2.78 40.91 -0.79
CA ILE A 30 3.41 39.89 -1.66
C ILE A 30 3.04 38.48 -1.19
N GLU A 31 3.15 38.20 0.12
CA GLU A 31 2.80 36.89 0.69
C GLU A 31 1.32 36.52 0.54
N LEU A 32 0.44 37.52 0.54
CA LEU A 32 -1.01 37.36 0.34
C LEU A 32 -1.43 37.41 -1.13
N ALA A 33 -0.49 37.59 -2.06
CA ALA A 33 -0.77 37.81 -3.49
C ALA A 33 -1.79 38.95 -3.75
N SER A 34 -1.84 39.94 -2.85
CA SER A 34 -2.80 41.06 -2.92
C SER A 34 -2.25 42.30 -3.63
N ASP A 35 -0.95 42.31 -3.95
CA ASP A 35 -0.34 43.32 -4.81
C ASP A 35 -0.20 42.77 -6.24
N THR A 36 -1.15 43.13 -7.10
CA THR A 36 -1.24 42.63 -8.49
C THR A 36 -0.34 43.40 -9.46
N ASN A 37 0.23 44.55 -9.04
CA ASN A 37 0.93 45.47 -9.95
C ASN A 37 2.45 45.45 -9.80
N SER A 38 3.02 44.85 -8.76
CA SER A 38 4.47 44.99 -8.52
C SER A 38 5.12 43.85 -7.74
N PHE A 39 5.25 42.68 -8.37
CA PHE A 39 6.20 41.68 -7.90
C PHE A 39 7.61 42.01 -8.43
N PRO A 40 8.56 42.47 -7.59
CA PRO A 40 9.85 42.90 -8.09
C PRO A 40 10.69 41.71 -8.55
N ILE A 41 11.26 41.76 -9.75
CA ILE A 41 12.06 40.65 -10.30
C ILE A 41 13.30 40.30 -9.47
N TRP A 42 13.82 41.25 -8.69
CA TRP A 42 14.96 41.03 -7.79
C TRP A 42 14.57 40.27 -6.50
N LEU A 43 13.28 40.18 -6.18
CA LEU A 43 12.82 39.63 -4.92
C LEU A 43 12.97 38.10 -4.82
N PRO A 44 12.60 37.27 -5.82
CA PRO A 44 12.82 35.82 -5.75
C PRO A 44 14.24 35.40 -5.38
N PRO A 45 15.31 35.84 -6.08
CA PRO A 45 16.66 35.41 -5.75
C PRO A 45 17.05 35.90 -4.35
N LYS A 46 16.65 37.11 -3.96
CA LYS A 46 16.97 37.63 -2.62
C LYS A 46 16.26 36.86 -1.51
N ALA A 47 14.99 36.55 -1.71
CA ALA A 47 14.20 35.77 -0.77
C ALA A 47 14.68 34.31 -0.69
N ALA A 48 15.18 33.74 -1.80
CA ALA A 48 15.75 32.40 -1.85
C ALA A 48 17.01 32.31 -0.98
N GLU A 49 17.93 33.28 -1.11
CA GLU A 49 19.10 33.40 -0.22
C GLU A 49 18.71 33.56 1.25
N VAL A 50 17.75 34.45 1.51
CA VAL A 50 17.34 34.81 2.87
C VAL A 50 16.63 33.64 3.54
N TYR A 51 15.75 32.92 2.85
CA TYR A 51 15.03 31.78 3.40
C TYR A 51 15.74 30.43 3.21
N GLN A 52 16.92 30.41 2.57
CA GLN A 52 17.66 29.17 2.28
C GLN A 52 16.80 28.13 1.54
N VAL A 53 16.01 28.60 0.57
CA VAL A 53 15.19 27.74 -0.31
C VAL A 53 15.43 28.02 -1.78
N SER A 54 15.05 27.09 -2.66
CA SER A 54 15.14 27.30 -4.11
C SER A 54 14.18 28.41 -4.60
N CYS A 55 14.57 29.11 -5.68
CA CYS A 55 13.67 30.05 -6.38
C CYS A 55 12.42 29.34 -6.91
N ASP A 56 12.57 28.10 -7.39
CA ASP A 56 11.47 27.29 -7.92
C ASP A 56 10.42 27.03 -6.84
N PHE A 57 10.83 26.77 -5.60
CA PHE A 57 9.92 26.64 -4.46
C PHE A 57 9.20 27.95 -4.13
N LEU A 58 9.90 29.09 -4.19
CA LEU A 58 9.27 30.39 -3.94
C LEU A 58 8.22 30.77 -4.98
N LEU A 59 8.46 30.37 -6.23
CA LEU A 59 7.59 30.58 -7.39
C LEU A 59 6.50 29.51 -7.54
N GLY A 60 6.54 28.44 -6.73
CA GLY A 60 5.57 27.35 -6.77
C GLY A 60 5.73 26.40 -7.97
N LEU A 61 6.91 26.37 -8.58
CA LEU A 61 7.25 25.42 -9.66
C LEU A 61 7.56 24.02 -9.09
N THR A 62 7.91 23.94 -7.80
CA THR A 62 8.17 22.70 -7.08
C THR A 62 7.77 22.83 -5.62
N ASP A 63 7.39 21.72 -4.99
CA ASP A 63 7.18 21.63 -3.53
C ASP A 63 8.49 21.39 -2.76
N ALA A 64 9.61 21.14 -3.47
CA ALA A 64 10.92 20.91 -2.86
C ALA A 64 11.59 22.22 -2.45
N TRP A 65 11.62 22.50 -1.15
CA TRP A 65 12.20 23.72 -0.58
C TRP A 65 13.74 23.74 -0.60
N GLU A 66 14.41 22.64 -0.92
CA GLU A 66 15.85 22.50 -0.77
C GLU A 66 16.65 23.34 -1.80
N CYS A 67 17.66 24.08 -1.34
CA CYS A 67 18.55 24.90 -2.19
C CYS A 67 19.51 24.07 -3.07
N ASN A 68 19.90 22.89 -2.62
CA ASN A 68 20.87 22.05 -3.34
C ASN A 68 20.11 21.04 -4.20
N HIS A 69 20.29 21.12 -5.52
CA HIS A 69 19.70 20.19 -6.49
C HIS A 69 19.97 18.72 -6.13
N THR A 70 21.16 18.42 -5.60
CA THR A 70 21.55 17.06 -5.19
C THR A 70 20.74 16.57 -4.00
N ALA A 71 20.50 17.44 -3.01
CA ALA A 71 19.69 17.10 -1.85
C ALA A 71 18.23 16.90 -2.30
N ALA A 72 17.71 17.80 -3.15
CA ALA A 72 16.33 17.72 -3.62
C ALA A 72 16.08 16.42 -4.39
N LEU A 73 17.04 16.01 -5.23
CA LEU A 73 17.01 14.75 -5.94
C LEU A 73 17.07 13.55 -4.98
N GLN A 74 17.94 13.59 -3.97
CA GLN A 74 18.03 12.54 -2.94
C GLN A 74 16.71 12.38 -2.17
N SER A 75 16.09 13.50 -1.79
CA SER A 75 14.79 13.54 -1.11
C SER A 75 13.68 12.94 -1.97
N GLN A 76 13.62 13.30 -3.26
CA GLN A 76 12.67 12.73 -4.22
C GLN A 76 12.88 11.23 -4.44
N ILE A 77 14.14 10.78 -4.60
CA ILE A 77 14.47 9.37 -4.76
C ILE A 77 14.07 8.58 -3.50
N ALA A 78 14.37 9.11 -2.31
CA ALA A 78 13.99 8.48 -1.04
C ALA A 78 12.47 8.32 -0.91
N GLN A 79 11.71 9.36 -1.25
CA GLN A 79 10.25 9.32 -1.25
C GLN A 79 9.71 8.29 -2.26
N ALA A 80 10.27 8.25 -3.47
CA ALA A 80 9.87 7.28 -4.49
C ALA A 80 10.16 5.83 -4.06
N ILE A 81 11.32 5.57 -3.47
CA ILE A 81 11.67 4.26 -2.90
C ILE A 81 10.70 3.88 -1.79
N GLN A 82 10.42 4.80 -0.85
CA GLN A 82 9.50 4.55 0.26
C GLN A 82 8.09 4.25 -0.25
N GLN A 83 7.58 5.01 -1.23
CA GLN A 83 6.28 4.74 -1.84
C GLN A 83 6.25 3.38 -2.55
N SER A 84 7.32 3.02 -3.25
CA SER A 84 7.46 1.71 -3.89
C SER A 84 7.44 0.58 -2.86
N GLN A 85 8.17 0.72 -1.75
CA GLN A 85 8.19 -0.25 -0.64
C GLN A 85 6.80 -0.41 -0.01
N LEU A 86 6.11 0.70 0.29
CA LEU A 86 4.74 0.65 0.82
C LEU A 86 3.77 -0.05 -0.15
N GLY A 87 3.93 0.16 -1.46
CA GLY A 87 3.17 -0.53 -2.49
C GLY A 87 3.43 -2.03 -2.50
N GLN A 88 4.71 -2.43 -2.43
CA GLN A 88 5.13 -3.83 -2.36
C GLN A 88 4.61 -4.52 -1.09
N ASP A 89 4.73 -3.88 0.08
CA ASP A 89 4.24 -4.40 1.36
C ASP A 89 2.73 -4.64 1.33
N ASN A 90 1.96 -3.71 0.75
CA ASN A 90 0.52 -3.87 0.58
C ASN A 90 0.18 -5.04 -0.36
N ALA A 91 0.91 -5.21 -1.45
CA ALA A 91 0.72 -6.35 -2.35
C ALA A 91 1.03 -7.68 -1.65
N ILE A 92 2.11 -7.75 -0.87
CA ILE A 92 2.47 -8.93 -0.07
C ILE A 92 1.36 -9.26 0.95
N ARG A 93 0.84 -8.25 1.66
CA ARG A 93 -0.28 -8.44 2.61
C ARG A 93 -1.54 -8.95 1.92
N GLN A 94 -1.87 -8.42 0.74
CA GLN A 94 -3.02 -8.89 -0.04
C GLN A 94 -2.86 -10.35 -0.45
N LEU A 95 -1.68 -10.73 -0.96
CA LEU A 95 -1.37 -12.12 -1.32
C LEU A 95 -1.49 -13.05 -0.11
N TYR A 96 -0.95 -12.64 1.05
CA TYR A 96 -1.06 -13.41 2.29
C TYR A 96 -2.52 -13.62 2.72
N ASN A 97 -3.33 -12.55 2.67
CA ASN A 97 -4.75 -12.64 3.01
C ASN A 97 -5.52 -13.56 2.04
N LEU A 98 -5.22 -13.50 0.74
CA LEU A 98 -5.83 -14.39 -0.25
C LEU A 98 -5.48 -15.86 0.01
N VAL A 99 -4.21 -16.16 0.28
CA VAL A 99 -3.76 -17.52 0.63
C VAL A 99 -4.47 -18.01 1.90
N SER A 100 -4.54 -17.19 2.94
CA SER A 100 -5.25 -17.51 4.19
C SER A 100 -6.74 -17.80 3.96
N CYS A 101 -7.41 -17.00 3.12
CA CYS A 101 -8.80 -17.25 2.74
C CYS A 101 -8.96 -18.60 2.00
N ILE A 102 -8.05 -18.92 1.09
CA ILE A 102 -8.07 -20.19 0.36
C ILE A 102 -7.83 -21.37 1.31
N GLU A 103 -6.88 -21.26 2.24
CA GLU A 103 -6.63 -22.29 3.26
C GLU A 103 -7.87 -22.57 4.11
N SER A 104 -8.57 -21.51 4.53
CA SER A 104 -9.83 -21.63 5.29
C SER A 104 -10.92 -22.33 4.46
N ALA A 105 -11.10 -21.91 3.21
CA ALA A 105 -12.09 -22.50 2.31
C ALA A 105 -11.80 -24.00 2.03
N VAL A 106 -10.54 -24.36 1.82
CA VAL A 106 -10.12 -25.75 1.60
C VAL A 106 -10.31 -26.60 2.86
N SER A 107 -10.03 -26.06 4.04
CA SER A 107 -10.27 -26.76 5.31
C SER A 107 -11.77 -27.07 5.52
N ILE A 108 -12.64 -26.10 5.23
CA ILE A 108 -14.10 -26.31 5.27
C ILE A 108 -14.52 -27.35 4.23
N ASN A 109 -13.95 -27.33 3.02
CA ASN A 109 -14.27 -28.29 1.97
C ASN A 109 -13.84 -29.72 2.35
N LEU A 110 -12.65 -29.87 2.93
CA LEU A 110 -12.16 -31.14 3.46
C LEU A 110 -13.11 -31.72 4.50
N GLN A 111 -13.52 -30.91 5.47
CA GLN A 111 -14.48 -31.34 6.50
C GLN A 111 -15.79 -31.82 5.88
N LYS A 112 -16.37 -31.06 4.94
CA LYS A 112 -17.61 -31.44 4.25
C LYS A 112 -17.45 -32.71 3.43
N ASN A 113 -16.31 -32.92 2.77
CA ASN A 113 -16.04 -34.15 2.01
C ASN A 113 -15.89 -35.36 2.94
N THR A 114 -15.25 -35.21 4.10
CA THR A 114 -15.19 -36.30 5.10
C THR A 114 -16.58 -36.64 5.65
N GLU A 115 -17.40 -35.64 5.99
CA GLU A 115 -18.77 -35.85 6.44
C GLU A 115 -19.63 -36.52 5.34
N PHE A 116 -19.50 -36.07 4.09
CA PHE A 116 -20.17 -36.67 2.95
C PHE A 116 -19.78 -38.14 2.76
N LYS A 117 -18.48 -38.46 2.83
CA LYS A 117 -18.00 -39.84 2.73
C LYS A 117 -18.54 -40.71 3.86
N ASP A 118 -18.55 -40.22 5.09
CA ASP A 118 -19.10 -40.95 6.24
C ASP A 118 -20.61 -41.19 6.11
N LEU A 119 -21.36 -40.22 5.59
CA LEU A 119 -22.78 -40.37 5.28
C LEU A 119 -23.02 -41.44 4.22
N VAL A 120 -22.18 -41.49 3.17
CA VAL A 120 -22.27 -42.53 2.13
C VAL A 120 -21.98 -43.91 2.72
N VAL A 121 -20.98 -44.04 3.59
CA VAL A 121 -20.66 -45.30 4.26
C VAL A 121 -21.82 -45.74 5.17
N ARG A 122 -22.39 -44.82 5.96
CA ARG A 122 -23.57 -45.12 6.79
C ARG A 122 -24.78 -45.52 5.95
N PHE A 123 -25.01 -44.83 4.84
CA PHE A 123 -26.09 -45.15 3.90
C PHE A 123 -25.92 -46.56 3.32
N ARG A 124 -24.69 -46.99 3.02
CA ARG A 124 -24.40 -48.38 2.64
C ARG A 124 -24.72 -49.38 3.76
N CYS A 125 -24.37 -49.09 5.01
CA CYS A 125 -24.64 -50.00 6.14
C CYS A 125 -26.14 -50.18 6.43
N ILE A 126 -26.95 -49.14 6.21
CA ILE A 126 -28.40 -49.17 6.45
C ILE A 126 -29.15 -49.92 5.33
N ASN A 127 -28.57 -50.01 4.12
CA ASN A 127 -29.20 -50.60 2.95
C ASN A 127 -28.46 -51.88 2.51
N PRO A 128 -28.94 -53.09 2.89
CA PRO A 128 -28.30 -54.36 2.55
C PRO A 128 -28.17 -54.61 1.03
N GLY A 129 -29.02 -53.96 0.22
CA GLY A 129 -29.00 -53.99 -1.25
C GLY A 129 -28.17 -52.87 -1.90
N PHE A 130 -27.38 -52.11 -1.14
CA PHE A 130 -26.65 -50.96 -1.68
C PHE A 130 -25.66 -51.35 -2.80
N ASP A 131 -25.00 -52.50 -2.65
CA ASP A 131 -24.01 -52.97 -3.63
C ASP A 131 -24.63 -53.78 -4.78
N THR A 132 -25.82 -54.36 -4.58
CA THR A 132 -26.46 -55.31 -5.51
C THR A 132 -27.70 -54.76 -6.22
N GLU A 133 -28.52 -53.97 -5.55
CA GLU A 133 -29.81 -53.47 -6.05
C GLU A 133 -29.77 -51.98 -6.41
N LEU A 134 -28.92 -51.20 -5.74
CA LEU A 134 -28.86 -49.76 -5.92
C LEU A 134 -28.01 -49.38 -7.15
N LYS A 135 -28.69 -49.06 -8.25
CA LYS A 135 -28.03 -48.54 -9.46
C LYS A 135 -27.23 -47.28 -9.09
N LEU A 136 -25.96 -47.24 -9.50
CA LEU A 136 -24.97 -46.17 -9.26
C LEU A 136 -24.37 -46.10 -7.84
N GLY A 137 -24.69 -47.00 -6.89
CA GLY A 137 -24.10 -46.99 -5.53
C GLY A 137 -22.57 -47.06 -5.53
N ALA A 138 -21.99 -47.95 -6.33
CA ALA A 138 -20.54 -48.06 -6.51
C ALA A 138 -19.90 -46.81 -7.17
N LYS A 139 -20.63 -46.12 -8.06
CA LYS A 139 -20.17 -44.89 -8.70
C LYS A 139 -20.15 -43.72 -7.70
N LEU A 140 -21.16 -43.65 -6.84
CA LEU A 140 -21.28 -42.63 -5.80
C LEU A 140 -20.18 -42.76 -4.75
N LEU A 141 -19.84 -43.98 -4.32
CA LEU A 141 -18.68 -44.25 -3.46
C LEU A 141 -17.36 -43.80 -4.11
N ARG A 142 -17.14 -44.17 -5.38
CA ARG A 142 -15.92 -43.76 -6.10
C ARG A 142 -15.80 -42.25 -6.21
N MET A 143 -16.88 -41.55 -6.52
CA MET A 143 -16.89 -40.09 -6.58
C MET A 143 -16.61 -39.45 -5.21
N ALA A 144 -17.16 -40.01 -4.12
CA ALA A 144 -16.88 -39.52 -2.77
C ALA A 144 -15.40 -39.70 -2.38
N ASP A 145 -14.81 -40.86 -2.75
CA ASP A 145 -13.39 -41.14 -2.55
C ASP A 145 -12.48 -40.26 -3.41
N GLU A 146 -12.85 -40.03 -4.68
CA GLU A 146 -12.13 -39.13 -5.58
C GLU A 146 -12.15 -37.69 -5.07
N ALA A 147 -13.32 -37.15 -4.71
CA ALA A 147 -13.45 -35.80 -4.16
C ALA A 147 -12.64 -35.62 -2.86
N SER A 148 -12.65 -36.63 -1.98
CA SER A 148 -11.85 -36.60 -0.75
C SER A 148 -10.34 -36.60 -1.04
N ARG A 149 -9.88 -37.43 -1.98
CA ARG A 149 -8.46 -37.49 -2.37
C ARG A 149 -7.99 -36.20 -3.02
N GLU A 150 -8.79 -35.61 -3.90
CA GLU A 150 -8.48 -34.34 -4.54
C GLU A 150 -8.37 -33.19 -3.53
N ALA A 151 -9.30 -33.11 -2.58
CA ALA A 151 -9.26 -32.11 -1.52
C ALA A 151 -8.00 -32.22 -0.65
N VAL A 152 -7.57 -33.44 -0.30
CA VAL A 152 -6.32 -33.68 0.45
C VAL A 152 -5.09 -33.25 -0.36
N LYS A 153 -5.07 -33.53 -1.67
CA LYS A 153 -3.99 -33.12 -2.56
C LYS A 153 -3.86 -31.60 -2.63
N VAL A 154 -4.98 -30.89 -2.79
CA VAL A 154 -5.01 -29.42 -2.83
C VAL A 154 -4.52 -28.82 -1.50
N SER A 155 -4.95 -29.38 -0.37
CA SER A 155 -4.50 -28.94 0.96
C SER A 155 -2.99 -29.12 1.15
N ARG A 156 -2.42 -30.24 0.70
CA ARG A 156 -0.98 -30.48 0.76
C ARG A 156 -0.19 -29.48 -0.10
N GLN A 157 -0.64 -29.22 -1.32
CA GLN A 157 0.00 -28.24 -2.20
C GLN A 157 -0.02 -26.84 -1.59
N LEU A 158 -1.13 -26.44 -0.96
CA LEU A 158 -1.21 -25.15 -0.25
C LEU A 158 -0.25 -25.06 0.93
N ALA A 159 -0.09 -26.13 1.71
CA ALA A 159 0.89 -26.18 2.80
C ALA A 159 2.34 -26.04 2.28
N GLU A 160 2.67 -26.70 1.18
CA GLU A 160 3.98 -26.60 0.52
C GLU A 160 4.24 -25.16 0.04
N TYR A 161 3.25 -24.50 -0.59
CA TYR A 161 3.36 -23.09 -0.98
C TYR A 161 3.51 -22.17 0.24
N ARG A 162 2.78 -22.41 1.32
CA ARG A 162 2.90 -21.62 2.56
C ARG A 162 4.31 -21.68 3.15
N ASP A 163 4.90 -22.87 3.23
CA ASP A 163 6.25 -23.04 3.77
C ASP A 163 7.32 -22.41 2.86
N SER A 164 7.09 -22.38 1.54
CA SER A 164 7.96 -21.66 0.59
C SER A 164 7.91 -20.14 0.72
N ILE A 165 6.80 -19.59 1.23
CA ILE A 165 6.58 -18.14 1.40
C ILE A 165 7.09 -17.65 2.76
N LYS A 166 7.38 -18.54 3.73
CA LYS A 166 7.97 -18.12 5.01
C LYS A 166 9.33 -17.47 4.74
N PRO A 167 9.54 -16.21 5.13
CA PRO A 167 10.84 -15.57 5.02
C PRO A 167 11.86 -16.37 5.84
N GLN A 168 12.96 -16.75 5.19
CA GLN A 168 14.14 -17.28 5.87
C GLN A 168 14.76 -16.10 6.64
N PHE A 169 14.39 -15.98 7.93
CA PHE A 169 15.07 -15.11 8.88
C PHE A 169 16.16 -15.91 9.60
#